data_AF-A0A9D0KIU9-F1
#
_entry.id   AF-A0A9D0KIU9-F1
#
_cell.length_a   1.000
_cell.length_b   1.000
_cell.length_c   1.000
_cell.angle_alpha   90.00
_cell.angle_beta   90.00
_cell.angle_gamma   90.00
#
_symmetry.space_group_name_H-M   'P 1'
#
loop_
_entity.id
_entity.type
_entity.pdbx_description
1 polymer ?
#
loop_
_entity_poly.entity_id
_entity_poly.type
_entity_poly.pdbx_seq_one_letter_code
_entity_poly.pdbx_strand_id
1 'polypeptide(L)'
;YRGVGEALVAAVARLGVTGATLSRHRSGAKVRSPVCFELASAYELLVDGRKLVGLAQRRTRHGILLHGSLPLSGDMGEIADYLTTPIEPSRVRAVTITLEEALGRSVSWSEAADSVIQGCVEALGLSLVESPLIEAEAIEAERLVRDKYGRREWTERL
;
A
#
# COMPACT_ATOMS: atom_id res chain seq x y z
N TYR A 1 -8.94 -6.60 6.05
CA TYR A 1 -9.10 -5.36 5.25
C TYR A 1 -9.63 -4.20 6.08
N ARG A 2 -10.91 -4.17 6.51
CA ARG A 2 -11.53 -3.03 7.22
C ARG A 2 -10.68 -2.40 8.33
N GLY A 3 -10.32 -3.15 9.37
CA GLY A 3 -9.57 -2.58 10.52
C GLY A 3 -8.22 -1.98 10.14
N VAL A 4 -7.46 -2.61 9.23
CA VAL A 4 -6.21 -2.05 8.72
C VAL A 4 -6.46 -0.82 7.85
N GLY A 5 -7.53 -0.80 7.06
CA GLY A 5 -7.94 0.40 6.33
C GLY A 5 -8.28 1.56 7.29
N GLU A 6 -9.03 1.30 8.36
CA GLU A 6 -9.40 2.30 9.37
C GLU A 6 -8.15 2.82 10.11
N ALA A 7 -7.20 1.93 10.43
CA ALA A 7 -5.89 2.30 10.95
C ALA A 7 -5.11 3.24 10.03
N LEU A 8 -5.13 2.99 8.71
CA LEU A 8 -4.46 3.84 7.73
C LEU A 8 -5.16 5.19 7.55
N VAL A 9 -6.49 5.25 7.62
CA VAL A 9 -7.23 6.52 7.64
C VAL A 9 -6.82 7.33 8.86
N ALA A 10 -6.78 6.71 10.04
CA ALA A 10 -6.34 7.36 11.26
C ALA A 10 -4.89 7.86 11.14
N ALA A 11 -3.99 7.04 10.58
CA ALA A 11 -2.59 7.40 10.37
C ALA A 11 -2.43 8.68 9.52
N VAL A 12 -3.06 8.74 8.34
CA VAL A 12 -2.92 9.92 7.47
C VAL A 12 -3.65 11.15 8.02
N ALA A 13 -4.75 10.97 8.76
CA ALA A 13 -5.43 12.08 9.43
C ALA A 13 -4.53 12.76 10.48
N ARG A 14 -3.71 11.98 11.20
CA ARG A 14 -2.72 12.52 12.15
C ARG A 14 -1.64 13.38 11.51
N LEU A 15 -1.33 13.12 10.23
CA LEU A 15 -0.37 13.91 9.45
C LEU A 15 -0.99 15.21 8.90
N GLY A 16 -2.31 15.36 9.00
CA GLY A 16 -3.06 16.51 8.50
C GLY A 16 -3.83 16.25 7.20
N VAL A 17 -3.89 15.01 6.71
CA VAL A 17 -4.66 14.70 5.49
C VAL A 17 -6.16 14.84 5.77
N THR A 18 -6.81 15.74 5.05
CA THR A 18 -8.27 15.88 5.04
C THR A 18 -8.89 15.04 3.93
N GLY A 19 -10.14 14.60 4.08
CA GLY A 19 -10.83 13.86 3.01
C GLY A 19 -10.39 12.40 2.84
N ALA A 20 -9.58 11.87 3.76
CA ALA A 20 -9.19 10.46 3.77
C ALA A 20 -10.40 9.55 4.04
N THR A 21 -10.66 8.59 3.16
CA THR A 21 -11.79 7.67 3.26
C THR A 21 -11.42 6.27 2.78
N LEU A 22 -12.25 5.29 3.13
CA LEU A 22 -12.15 3.94 2.59
C LEU A 22 -13.14 3.74 1.46
N SER A 23 -12.67 3.13 0.37
CA SER A 23 -13.54 2.66 -0.70
C SER A 23 -14.54 1.62 -0.16
N ARG A 24 -15.84 1.86 -0.39
CA ARG A 24 -16.93 1.00 0.12
C ARG A 24 -17.25 -0.19 -0.78
N HIS A 25 -16.97 -0.06 -2.07
CA HIS A 25 -17.21 -1.07 -3.10
C HIS A 25 -16.04 -1.11 -4.07
N ARG A 26 -15.80 -2.26 -4.71
CA ARG A 26 -15.04 -2.28 -5.97
C ARG A 26 -15.81 -1.37 -6.92
N SER A 27 -15.21 -0.27 -7.37
CA SER A 27 -15.78 0.51 -8.47
C SER A 27 -15.82 -0.41 -9.70
N GLY A 28 -17.00 -0.96 -9.96
CA GLY A 28 -17.24 -1.83 -11.10
C GLY A 28 -17.34 -0.98 -12.36
N ALA A 29 -16.26 -0.95 -13.12
CA ALA A 29 -16.37 -0.89 -14.58
C ALA A 29 -15.55 -2.06 -15.13
N LYS A 30 -16.03 -2.68 -16.21
CA LYS A 30 -15.41 -3.77 -16.96
C LYS A 30 -14.04 -3.42 -17.58
N VAL A 31 -13.37 -2.39 -17.09
CA VAL A 31 -12.07 -1.90 -17.56
C VAL A 31 -11.00 -2.73 -16.88
N ARG A 32 -10.46 -3.71 -17.62
CA ARG A 32 -9.20 -4.34 -17.24
C ARG A 32 -8.12 -3.29 -17.37
N SER A 33 -7.58 -2.83 -16.24
CA SER A 33 -6.37 -2.02 -16.22
C SER A 33 -5.16 -2.92 -15.96
N PRO A 34 -4.03 -2.72 -16.67
CA PRO A 34 -2.76 -3.35 -16.31
C PRO A 34 -2.17 -2.77 -15.01
N VAL A 35 -2.70 -1.65 -14.51
CA VAL A 35 -2.24 -0.96 -13.31
C VAL A 35 -3.17 -1.27 -12.14
N CYS A 36 -2.68 -2.07 -11.18
CA CYS A 36 -3.40 -2.39 -9.95
C CYS A 36 -3.80 -1.14 -9.12
N PHE A 37 -3.11 -0.02 -9.31
CA PHE A 37 -3.42 1.26 -8.66
C PHE A 37 -4.56 2.05 -9.32
N GLU A 38 -4.90 1.82 -10.59
CA GLU A 38 -6.05 2.53 -11.21
C GLU A 38 -7.39 2.04 -10.68
N LEU A 39 -7.44 0.83 -10.10
CA LEU A 39 -8.65 0.23 -9.59
C LEU A 39 -8.71 0.33 -8.07
N ALA A 40 -9.80 0.91 -7.57
CA ALA A 40 -10.13 0.90 -6.15
C ALA A 40 -10.81 -0.44 -5.78
N SER A 41 -10.07 -1.35 -5.14
CA SER A 41 -10.65 -2.49 -4.43
C SER A 41 -11.28 -2.03 -3.11
N ALA A 42 -12.17 -2.85 -2.52
CA ALA A 42 -12.82 -2.48 -1.26
C ALA A 42 -11.79 -2.30 -0.12
N TYR A 43 -12.01 -1.28 0.72
CA TYR A 43 -11.17 -0.91 1.86
C TYR A 43 -9.77 -0.41 1.51
N GLU A 44 -9.60 0.18 0.33
CA GLU A 44 -8.40 0.92 -0.03
C GLU A 44 -8.54 2.39 0.40
N LEU A 45 -7.41 3.02 0.71
CA LEU A 45 -7.36 4.39 1.20
C LEU A 45 -7.41 5.37 0.03
N LEU A 46 -8.43 6.23 0.04
CA LEU A 46 -8.62 7.29 -0.93
C LEU A 46 -8.49 8.66 -0.23
N VAL A 47 -7.94 9.64 -0.94
CA VAL A 47 -7.98 11.07 -0.59
C VAL A 47 -8.61 11.81 -1.76
N ASP A 48 -9.71 12.51 -1.52
CA ASP A 48 -10.48 13.21 -2.55
C ASP A 48 -10.83 12.34 -3.77
N GLY A 49 -11.14 11.07 -3.52
CA GLY A 49 -11.49 10.09 -4.56
C GLY A 49 -10.29 9.49 -5.32
N ARG A 50 -9.05 9.93 -5.05
CA ARG A 50 -7.82 9.38 -5.63
C ARG A 50 -7.16 8.39 -4.66
N LYS A 51 -6.61 7.31 -5.18
CA LYS A 51 -6.00 6.23 -4.39
C LYS A 51 -4.64 6.63 -3.85
N LEU A 52 -4.52 6.56 -2.52
CA LEU A 52 -3.27 6.77 -1.79
C LEU A 52 -2.63 5.43 -1.37
N VAL A 53 -3.40 4.49 -0.82
CA VAL A 53 -2.89 3.16 -0.44
C VAL A 53 -3.74 2.05 -1.01
N GLY A 54 -3.10 1.14 -1.75
CA GLY A 54 -3.64 -0.16 -2.12
C GLY A 54 -3.26 -1.24 -1.11
N LEU A 55 -4.20 -2.16 -0.82
CA LEU A 55 -3.97 -3.27 0.11
C LEU A 55 -4.08 -4.62 -0.60
N ALA A 56 -3.14 -5.50 -0.34
CA ALA A 56 -3.16 -6.90 -0.72
C ALA A 56 -3.22 -7.80 0.52
N GLN A 57 -3.87 -8.95 0.40
CA GLN A 57 -4.00 -9.91 1.50
C GLN A 57 -3.73 -11.33 1.03
N ARG A 58 -3.00 -12.07 1.86
CA ARG A 58 -2.91 -13.52 1.79
C ARG A 58 -3.41 -14.12 3.10
N ARG A 59 -4.33 -15.08 3.02
CA ARG A 59 -4.84 -15.82 4.17
C ARG A 59 -4.46 -17.29 4.06
N THR A 60 -3.99 -17.84 5.16
CA THR A 60 -3.69 -19.27 5.31
C THR A 60 -4.44 -19.81 6.53
N ARG A 61 -4.35 -21.12 6.76
CA ARG A 61 -4.86 -21.73 8.00
C ARG A 61 -4.16 -21.20 9.27
N HIS A 62 -2.96 -20.65 9.12
CA HIS A 62 -2.07 -20.26 10.22
C HIS A 62 -2.05 -18.76 10.48
N GLY A 63 -2.65 -17.96 9.60
CA GLY A 63 -2.62 -16.51 9.77
C GLY A 63 -3.00 -15.73 8.52
N ILE A 64 -2.93 -14.41 8.64
CA ILE A 64 -3.24 -13.46 7.59
C ILE A 64 -2.07 -12.49 7.43
N LEU A 65 -1.61 -12.31 6.20
CA LEU A 65 -0.70 -11.24 5.81
C LEU A 65 -1.52 -10.16 5.10
N LEU A 66 -1.51 -8.94 5.62
CA LEU A 66 -1.91 -7.74 4.89
C LEU A 66 -0.68 -6.88 4.64
N HIS A 67 -0.55 -6.36 3.43
CA HIS A 67 0.51 -5.42 3.08
C HIS A 67 0.01 -4.43 2.03
N GLY A 68 0.72 -3.32 1.90
CA GLY A 68 0.41 -2.26 0.94
C GLY A 68 1.57 -1.31 0.78
N SER A 69 1.39 -0.29 -0.06
CA SER A 69 2.38 0.75 -0.31
C SER A 69 1.75 2.12 -0.12
N LEU A 70 2.44 2.99 0.63
CA LEU A 70 2.12 4.40 0.82
C LEU A 70 3.16 5.24 0.06
N PRO A 71 2.84 5.76 -1.13
CA PRO A 71 3.75 6.61 -1.88
C PRO A 71 3.90 7.95 -1.16
N LEU A 72 5.10 8.23 -0.64
CA LEU A 72 5.36 9.46 0.11
C LEU A 72 5.44 10.68 -0.80
N SER A 73 6.11 10.55 -1.95
CA SER A 73 6.32 11.60 -2.94
C SER A 73 6.59 10.98 -4.32
N GLY A 74 6.80 11.84 -5.32
CA GLY A 74 7.14 11.45 -6.68
C GLY A 74 5.95 11.47 -7.64
N ASP A 75 6.12 10.81 -8.79
CA ASP A 75 5.15 10.84 -9.88
C ASP A 75 4.58 9.45 -10.15
N MET A 76 3.32 9.26 -9.78
CA MET A 76 2.62 7.99 -9.99
C MET A 76 2.48 7.63 -11.48
N GLY A 77 2.56 8.59 -12.40
CA GLY A 77 2.51 8.38 -13.84
C GLY A 77 3.71 7.62 -14.41
N GLU A 78 4.87 7.64 -13.73
CA GLU A 78 6.09 6.92 -14.16
C GLU A 78 5.89 5.41 -14.23
N ILE A 79 4.87 4.85 -13.55
CA ILE A 79 4.55 3.43 -13.66
C ILE A 79 4.31 3.00 -15.11
N ALA A 80 3.84 3.91 -15.98
CA ALA A 80 3.59 3.63 -17.40
C ALA A 80 4.84 3.15 -18.15
N ASP A 81 6.03 3.61 -17.75
CA ASP A 81 7.30 3.27 -18.40
C ASP A 81 7.72 1.81 -18.15
N TYR A 82 7.14 1.17 -17.13
CA TYR A 82 7.49 -0.18 -16.70
C TYR A 82 6.48 -1.25 -17.13
N LEU A 83 5.40 -0.87 -17.83
CA LEU A 83 4.35 -1.80 -18.25
C LEU A 83 4.60 -2.30 -19.68
N THR A 84 4.34 -3.59 -19.90
CA THR A 84 4.33 -4.18 -21.25
C THR A 84 3.12 -3.72 -22.07
N THR A 85 2.04 -3.32 -21.40
CA THR A 85 0.85 -2.75 -22.03
C THR A 85 0.87 -1.23 -21.88
N PRO A 86 0.98 -0.46 -22.98
CA PRO A 86 1.02 1.00 -22.92
C PRO A 86 -0.21 1.59 -22.25
N ILE A 87 0.02 2.61 -21.43
CA ILE A 87 -1.02 3.42 -20.81
C ILE A 87 -0.57 4.87 -20.73
N GLU A 88 -1.49 5.80 -20.94
CA GLU A 88 -1.22 7.22 -20.78
C GLU A 88 -0.95 7.56 -19.29
N PRO A 89 0.20 8.16 -18.94
CA PRO A 89 0.53 8.53 -17.56
C PRO A 89 -0.54 9.41 -16.90
N SER A 90 -1.21 10.26 -17.68
CA SER A 90 -2.30 11.12 -17.22
C SER A 90 -3.47 10.35 -16.63
N ARG A 91 -3.74 9.13 -17.12
CA ARG A 91 -4.80 8.27 -16.57
C ARG A 91 -4.48 7.81 -15.16
N VAL A 92 -3.21 7.48 -14.89
CA VAL A 92 -2.76 7.07 -13.55
C VAL A 92 -2.85 8.25 -12.59
N ARG A 93 -2.27 9.41 -12.95
CA ARG A 93 -2.30 10.64 -12.13
C ARG A 93 -3.72 11.08 -11.77
N ALA A 94 -4.68 10.89 -12.67
CA ALA A 94 -6.07 11.26 -12.43
C ALA A 94 -6.73 10.47 -11.29
N VAL A 95 -6.24 9.27 -10.99
CA VAL A 95 -6.85 8.36 -10.02
C VAL A 95 -5.94 7.98 -8.85
N THR A 96 -4.69 8.44 -8.82
CA THR A 96 -3.72 8.22 -7.73
C THR A 96 -3.26 9.53 -7.12
N ILE A 97 -2.77 9.46 -5.88
CA ILE A 97 -2.20 10.62 -5.17
C ILE A 97 -1.09 10.13 -4.24
N THR A 98 -0.02 10.92 -4.13
CA THR A 98 1.04 10.73 -3.12
C THR A 98 0.69 11.43 -1.81
N LEU A 99 1.36 11.06 -0.72
CA LEU A 99 1.15 11.71 0.57
C LEU A 99 1.58 13.19 0.54
N GLU A 100 2.65 13.51 -0.18
CA GLU A 100 3.13 14.88 -0.39
C GLU A 100 2.09 15.74 -1.13
N GLU A 101 1.50 15.23 -2.21
CA GLU A 101 0.42 15.93 -2.92
C GLU A 101 -0.81 16.13 -2.04
N ALA A 102 -1.17 15.13 -1.22
CA ALA A 102 -2.31 15.21 -0.32
C ALA A 102 -2.13 16.26 0.79
N LEU A 103 -0.89 16.48 1.25
CA LEU A 103 -0.57 17.39 2.35
C LEU A 103 -0.07 18.77 1.89
N GLY A 104 0.39 18.88 0.64
CA GLY A 104 1.11 20.07 0.15
C GLY A 104 2.48 20.27 0.80
N ARG A 105 3.06 19.22 1.40
CA ARG A 105 4.40 19.21 2.02
C ARG A 105 5.01 17.82 1.98
N SER A 106 6.33 17.75 1.95
CA SER A 106 7.04 16.49 2.10
C SER A 106 6.88 15.91 3.51
N VAL A 107 6.83 14.58 3.60
CA VAL A 107 6.77 13.80 4.84
C VAL A 107 7.98 12.89 4.89
N SER A 108 8.70 12.91 6.02
CA SER A 108 9.84 12.00 6.22
C SER A 108 9.37 10.56 6.38
N TRP A 109 10.24 9.59 6.07
CA TRP A 109 9.93 8.18 6.27
C TRP A 109 9.56 7.86 7.72
N SER A 110 10.29 8.41 8.68
CA SER A 110 10.04 8.19 10.12
C SER A 110 8.69 8.76 10.54
N GLU A 111 8.36 9.98 10.11
CA GLU A 111 7.06 10.60 10.41
C GLU A 111 5.90 9.78 9.84
N ALA A 112 6.04 9.29 8.60
CA ALA A 112 5.05 8.40 8.00
C ALA A 112 4.94 7.06 8.75
N ALA A 113 6.06 6.42 9.08
CA ALA A 113 6.11 5.17 9.82
C ALA A 113 5.45 5.31 11.21
N ASP A 114 5.81 6.36 11.96
CA ASP A 114 5.24 6.66 13.27
C ASP A 114 3.72 6.87 13.18
N SER A 115 3.24 7.60 12.17
CA SER A 115 1.80 7.79 11.97
C SER A 115 1.06 6.47 11.75
N VAL A 116 1.65 5.55 10.99
CA VAL A 116 1.07 4.23 10.69
C VAL A 116 1.07 3.35 11.94
N ILE A 117 2.17 3.36 12.72
CA ILE A 117 2.26 2.64 14.00
C ILE A 117 1.15 3.12 14.94
N GLN A 118 1.01 4.43 15.12
CA GLN A 118 -0.01 5.00 16.01
C GLN A 118 -1.44 4.72 15.50
N GLY A 119 -1.68 4.85 14.20
CA GLY A 119 -2.97 4.50 13.60
C GLY A 119 -3.35 3.03 13.82
N CYS A 120 -2.38 2.11 13.72
CA CYS A 120 -2.58 0.69 14.02
C CYS A 120 -2.85 0.44 15.51
N VAL A 121 -2.07 1.05 16.40
CA VAL A 121 -2.26 0.92 17.86
C VAL A 121 -3.66 1.37 18.27
N GLU A 122 -4.10 2.54 17.81
CA GLU A 122 -5.39 3.12 18.16
C GLU A 122 -6.56 2.34 17.55
N ALA A 123 -6.54 2.09 16.23
CA ALA A 123 -7.68 1.50 15.53
C ALA A 123 -7.84 -0.02 15.78
N LEU A 124 -6.73 -0.73 16.05
CA LEU A 124 -6.76 -2.17 16.27
C LEU A 124 -6.65 -2.55 17.76
N GLY A 125 -6.46 -1.58 18.65
CA GLY A 125 -6.29 -1.83 20.09
C GLY A 125 -5.04 -2.67 20.39
N LEU A 126 -3.95 -2.44 19.66
CA LEU A 126 -2.72 -3.21 19.77
C LEU A 126 -1.71 -2.53 20.69
N SER A 127 -0.88 -3.34 21.35
CA SER A 127 0.41 -2.90 21.88
C SER A 127 1.51 -3.45 20.98
N LEU A 128 2.26 -2.57 20.33
CA LEU A 128 3.37 -2.96 19.46
C LEU A 128 4.68 -2.80 20.23
N VAL A 129 5.49 -3.85 20.24
CA VAL A 129 6.82 -3.86 20.84
C VAL A 129 7.80 -4.04 19.70
N GLU A 130 8.77 -3.13 19.61
CA GLU A 130 9.84 -3.24 18.62
C GLU A 130 10.69 -4.48 18.92
N SER A 131 10.86 -5.32 17.92
CA SER A 131 11.71 -6.51 18.01
C SER A 131 12.37 -6.79 16.66
N PRO A 132 13.61 -7.29 16.64
CA PRO A 132 14.18 -7.83 15.41
C PRO A 132 13.44 -9.10 14.99
N LEU A 133 13.71 -9.55 13.76
CA LEU A 133 13.35 -10.90 13.35
C LEU A 133 14.03 -11.91 14.28
N ILE A 134 13.31 -12.98 14.63
CA ILE A 134 13.95 -14.11 15.32
C ILE A 134 14.86 -14.86 14.34
N GLU A 135 15.83 -15.62 14.86
CA GLU A 135 16.80 -16.36 14.05
C GLU A 135 16.12 -17.26 13.01
N ALA A 136 15.05 -17.97 13.40
CA ALA A 136 14.30 -18.83 12.48
C ALA A 136 13.64 -18.05 11.32
N GLU A 137 13.15 -16.83 11.56
CA GLU A 137 12.59 -15.95 10.53
C GLU A 137 13.67 -15.43 9.59
N ALA A 138 14.82 -15.04 10.13
CA ALA A 138 15.96 -14.58 9.34
C ALA A 138 16.49 -15.69 8.42
N ILE A 139 16.69 -16.91 8.95
CA ILE A 139 17.12 -18.08 8.18
C ILE A 139 16.10 -18.41 7.07
N GLU A 140 14.81 -18.37 7.39
CA GLU A 140 13.76 -18.64 6.39
C GLU A 140 13.70 -17.55 5.33
N ALA A 141 13.87 -16.27 5.70
CA ALA A 141 13.94 -15.17 4.74
C ALA A 141 15.12 -15.34 3.77
N GLU A 142 16.32 -15.65 4.27
CA GLU A 142 17.51 -15.92 3.44
C GLU A 142 17.30 -17.14 2.53
N ARG A 143 16.71 -18.22 3.05
CA ARG A 143 16.35 -19.39 2.26
C ARG A 143 15.39 -19.03 1.14
N LEU A 144 14.36 -18.23 1.42
CA LEU A 144 13.39 -17.77 0.44
C LEU A 144 14.03 -16.88 -0.63
N VAL A 145 14.99 -16.01 -0.28
CA VAL A 145 15.74 -15.23 -1.28
C VAL A 145 16.53 -16.17 -2.19
N ARG A 146 17.36 -17.05 -1.62
CA ARG A 146 18.24 -17.95 -2.39
C ARG A 146 17.48 -18.94 -3.28
N ASP A 147 16.41 -19.52 -2.75
CA ASP A 147 15.73 -20.63 -3.41
C ASP A 147 14.55 -20.18 -4.27
N LYS A 148 14.10 -18.92 -4.13
CA LYS A 148 12.88 -18.42 -4.77
C LYS A 148 12.96 -16.96 -5.21
N TYR A 149 12.88 -15.99 -4.30
CA TYR A 149 12.64 -14.58 -4.67
C TYR A 149 13.85 -13.90 -5.34
N GLY A 150 15.05 -14.41 -5.17
CA GLY A 150 16.26 -13.95 -5.88
C GLY A 150 16.51 -14.68 -7.21
N ARG A 151 15.64 -15.61 -7.61
CA ARG A 151 15.81 -16.41 -8.82
C ARG A 151 15.01 -15.83 -9.98
N ARG A 152 15.64 -15.73 -11.15
CA ARG A 152 15.00 -15.24 -12.39
C ARG A 152 13.82 -16.10 -12.80
N GLU A 153 13.91 -17.41 -12.60
CA GLU A 153 12.81 -18.34 -12.88
C GLU A 153 11.57 -18.06 -12.03
N TRP A 154 11.69 -17.30 -10.95
CA TRP A 154 10.55 -16.81 -10.16
C TRP A 154 10.14 -15.39 -10.57
N THR A 155 11.08 -14.45 -10.69
CA THR A 155 10.79 -13.03 -10.90
C THR A 155 10.44 -12.66 -12.34
N GLU A 156 10.86 -13.46 -13.33
CA GLU A 156 10.58 -13.26 -14.76
C GLU A 156 9.44 -14.16 -15.27
N ARG A 157 8.60 -14.69 -14.37
CA ARG A 157 7.35 -15.36 -14.75
C ARG A 157 6.33 -14.30 -15.17
N LEU A 158 6.37 -13.92 -16.45
CA LEU A 158 5.37 -13.08 -17.10
C LEU A 158 4.20 -13.92 -17.63
#